data_AF-A0A5K0WFH0-F1
#
_entry.id   AF-A0A5K0WFH0-F1
#
_cell.length_a   1.000
_cell.length_b   1.000
_cell.length_c   1.000
_cell.angle_alpha   90.00
_cell.angle_beta   90.00
_cell.angle_gamma   90.00
#
_symmetry.space_group_name_H-M   'P 1'
#
loop_
_entity.id
_entity.type
_entity.pdbx_description
1 polymer ?
#
loop_
_entity_poly.entity_id
_entity_poly.type
_entity_poly.pdbx_seq_one_letter_code
_entity_poly.pdbx_strand_id
1 'polypeptide(L)' 'TNFDPCSDFYVEKYLNLPEVQEAFHANVTGINWPWVAC' A
#
# COMPACT_ATOMS: atom_id res chain seq x y z
N THR A 1 -0.47 26.06 -5.26
CA THR A 1 0.05 24.68 -5.40
C THR A 1 -0.30 23.93 -4.13
N ASN A 2 -1.16 22.92 -4.21
CA ASN A 2 -1.44 22.02 -3.08
C ASN A 2 -0.67 20.73 -3.31
N PHE A 3 0.62 20.76 -3.01
CA PHE A 3 1.43 19.56 -2.92
C PHE A 3 1.38 19.09 -1.47
N ASP A 4 0.92 17.86 -1.26
CA ASP A 4 0.93 17.22 0.04
C ASP A 4 2.18 16.33 0.13
N PRO A 5 3.20 16.71 0.93
CA PRO A 5 4.41 15.91 1.09
C PRO A 5 4.14 14.59 1.84
N CYS A 6 2.94 14.39 2.40
CA CYS A 6 2.56 13.20 3.15
C CYS A 6 1.84 12.15 2.31
N SER A 7 1.70 12.35 0.98
CA SER A 7 0.97 11.44 0.09
C SER A 7 1.40 9.98 0.22
N ASP A 8 2.70 9.76 0.39
CA ASP A 8 3.30 8.43 0.42
C ASP A 8 2.81 7.62 1.62
N PHE A 9 2.59 8.28 2.78
CA PHE A 9 2.02 7.62 3.97
C PHE A 9 0.60 7.13 3.73
N TYR A 10 -0.21 7.87 2.96
CA TYR A 10 -1.58 7.45 2.65
C TYR A 10 -1.58 6.26 1.70
N VAL A 11 -0.69 6.27 0.70
CA VAL A 11 -0.55 5.17 -0.27
C VAL A 11 -0.04 3.91 0.43
N GLU A 12 1.00 4.02 1.26
CA GLU A 12 1.55 2.89 2.01
C GLU A 12 0.51 2.28 2.94
N LYS A 13 -0.26 3.12 3.64
CA LYS A 13 -1.37 2.64 4.49
C LYS A 13 -2.43 1.91 3.68
N TYR A 14 -2.85 2.44 2.54
CA TYR A 14 -3.91 1.88 1.73
C TYR A 14 -3.51 0.53 1.09
N LEU A 15 -2.31 0.44 0.54
CA LEU A 15 -1.83 -0.76 -0.16
C LEU A 15 -1.47 -1.92 0.79
N ASN A 16 -1.35 -1.66 2.08
CA ASN A 16 -1.16 -2.68 3.11
C ASN A 16 -2.47 -3.16 3.77
N LEU A 17 -3.64 -2.68 3.33
CA LEU A 17 -4.93 -3.21 3.77
C LEU A 17 -5.20 -4.60 3.15
N PRO A 18 -5.62 -5.60 3.94
CA PRO A 18 -5.91 -6.95 3.41
C PRO A 18 -6.91 -6.96 2.26
N GLU A 19 -7.99 -6.19 2.37
CA GLU A 19 -9.04 -6.09 1.36
C GLU A 19 -8.55 -5.43 0.06
N VAL A 20 -7.59 -4.51 0.16
CA VAL A 20 -6.96 -3.85 -1.00
C VAL A 20 -5.99 -4.82 -1.69
N GLN A 21 -5.21 -5.57 -0.91
CA GLN A 21 -4.34 -6.61 -1.45
C GLN A 21 -5.14 -7.71 -2.16
N GLU A 22 -6.27 -8.14 -1.57
CA GLU A 22 -7.19 -9.10 -2.19
C GLU A 22 -7.76 -8.56 -3.51
N ALA A 23 -8.24 -7.31 -3.52
CA ALA A 23 -8.80 -6.68 -4.72
C ALA A 23 -7.78 -6.54 -5.87
N PHE A 24 -6.49 -6.42 -5.56
CA PHE A 24 -5.42 -6.36 -6.55
C PHE A 24 -4.79 -7.72 -6.87
N HIS A 25 -5.28 -8.80 -6.27
CA HIS A 25 -4.63 -10.12 -6.34
C HIS A 25 -3.14 -10.06 -5.95
N ALA A 26 -2.82 -9.21 -4.97
CA ALA A 26 -1.50 -9.08 -4.37
C ALA A 26 -1.39 -9.97 -3.13
N ASN A 27 -0.15 -10.22 -2.66
CA ASN A 27 0.12 -11.01 -1.46
C ASN A 27 -0.53 -12.42 -1.43
N VAL A 28 -0.76 -13.03 -2.61
CA VAL A 28 -1.44 -14.33 -2.76
C VAL A 28 -0.71 -15.45 -1.99
N THR A 29 0.61 -15.36 -1.86
CA THR A 29 1.45 -16.35 -1.17
C THR A 29 1.76 -15.98 0.29
N GLY A 30 1.25 -14.86 0.81
CA GLY A 30 1.53 -14.41 2.17
C GLY A 30 2.99 -14.00 2.40
N ILE A 31 3.50 -13.05 1.60
CA ILE A 31 4.82 -12.46 1.84
C ILE A 31 4.85 -11.72 3.18
N ASN A 32 5.96 -11.88 3.93
CA ASN A 32 6.08 -11.38 5.29
C ASN A 32 6.46 -9.89 5.38
N TRP A 33 6.69 -9.22 4.25
CA TRP A 33 7.11 -7.82 4.21
C TRP A 33 5.97 -6.95 3.67
N PRO A 34 5.77 -5.74 4.24
CA PRO A 34 4.76 -4.82 3.75
C PRO A 34 5.14 -4.26 2.38
N TRP A 35 4.14 -3.77 1.66
CA TRP A 35 4.36 -2.92 0.50
C TRP A 35 4.97 -1.58 0.96
N VAL A 36 5.96 -1.06 0.23
CA VAL A 36 6.60 0.24 0.47
C VAL A 36 6.86 0.96 -0.86
N ALA A 37 6.84 2.29 -0.83
CA ALA A 37 7.25 3.12 -1.97
C ALA A 37 8.80 3.10 -2.15
N CYS A 38 9.28 3.42 -3.35
CA CYS A 38 10.70 3.52 -3.69
C CYS A 38 11.12 4.97 -3.97
#